data_AF-X1GJL4-F1
#
_entry.id   AF-X1GJL4-F1
#
_cell.length_a   1.000
_cell.length_b   1.000
_cell.length_c   1.000
_cell.angle_alpha   90.00
_cell.angle_beta   90.00
_cell.angle_gamma   90.00
#
_symmetry.space_group_name_H-M   'P 1'
#
loop_
_entity.id
_entity.type
_entity.pdbx_description
1 polymer ?
#
loop_
_entity_poly.entity_id
_entity_poly.type
_entity_poly.pdbx_seq_one_letter_code
_entity_poly.pdbx_strand_id
1 'polypeptide(L)'
;LTLSDYSIDARLHKRLEKAEGILVAGAPGAGKSTFSAALANFYLEQNKVVKTLESVRDLQVRPEITQYTKLEGSLENSADILLLVRPDYTIFDEVRVFEDFKIYSDFRLSGVGMVGVVHSSSAIDAIQRFIGRIELGMLPSIIDTIIFIEGGDISAVLTLKMTVKVPHGFRDKDLARPVVEVRDFKTDRLAYEIYSFGQDIVINPINPIGLKDSFKTKEQYKGQQITKNRKEKRIELDVEIKKQKVILKANPEFASRNIVVFADDQEVFTGSLSRSSNITLSLSNKE
;
A
#
# COMPACT_ATOMS: atom_id res chain seq x y z
N LEU A 1 -16.74 21.20 0.81
CA LEU A 1 -16.58 20.24 1.93
C LEU A 1 -15.33 20.61 2.69
N THR A 2 -15.41 20.59 4.01
CA THR A 2 -14.29 20.73 4.94
C THR A 2 -13.83 19.34 5.38
N LEU A 3 -12.65 19.27 6.00
CA LEU A 3 -12.14 18.00 6.51
C LEU A 3 -13.08 17.40 7.58
N SER A 4 -13.77 18.25 8.34
CA SER A 4 -14.76 17.85 9.35
C SER A 4 -16.01 17.17 8.81
N ASP A 5 -16.27 17.23 7.50
CA ASP A 5 -17.41 16.55 6.86
C ASP A 5 -17.16 15.04 6.65
N TYR A 6 -15.93 14.57 6.87
CA TYR A 6 -15.52 13.17 6.72
C TYR A 6 -15.47 12.45 8.07
N SER A 7 -15.50 11.12 8.04
CA SER A 7 -15.37 10.24 9.22
C SER A 7 -13.96 10.27 9.84
N ILE A 8 -13.62 11.39 10.49
CA ILE A 8 -12.31 11.63 11.10
C ILE A 8 -12.46 11.75 12.61
N ASP A 9 -11.84 10.83 13.34
CA ASP A 9 -11.73 10.93 14.79
C ASP A 9 -10.54 11.82 15.21
N ALA A 10 -10.49 12.20 16.49
CA ALA A 10 -9.43 13.04 17.03
C ALA A 10 -8.01 12.43 16.86
N ARG A 11 -7.91 11.11 16.74
CA ARG A 11 -6.62 10.42 16.53
C ARG A 11 -6.16 10.61 15.10
N LEU A 12 -7.06 10.46 14.12
CA LEU A 12 -6.78 10.68 12.71
C LEU A 12 -6.49 12.15 12.43
N HIS A 13 -7.22 13.08 13.05
CA HIS A 13 -6.93 14.51 12.95
C HIS A 13 -5.48 14.82 13.36
N LYS A 14 -5.05 14.36 14.54
CA LYS A 14 -3.66 14.49 15.02
C LYS A 14 -2.64 13.78 14.14
N ARG A 15 -3.05 12.71 13.44
CA ARG A 15 -2.19 12.02 12.49
C ARG A 15 -1.96 12.87 11.24
N LEU A 16 -3.01 13.49 10.70
CA LEU A 16 -2.94 14.34 9.51
C LEU A 16 -2.09 15.60 9.74
N GLU A 17 -2.06 16.14 10.96
CA GLU A 17 -1.15 17.23 11.36
C GLU A 17 0.34 16.88 11.19
N LYS A 18 0.69 15.58 11.25
CA LYS A 18 2.08 15.09 11.23
C LYS A 18 2.42 14.25 10.01
N ALA A 19 1.44 13.88 9.21
CA ALA A 19 1.61 13.02 8.06
C ALA A 19 2.16 13.83 6.90
N GLU A 20 3.31 13.44 6.37
CA GLU A 20 4.00 14.20 5.34
C GLU A 20 4.00 13.46 3.99
N GLY A 21 3.85 12.14 3.99
CA GLY A 21 3.70 11.32 2.79
C GLY A 21 2.35 10.65 2.76
N ILE A 22 1.35 11.31 2.19
CA ILE A 22 -0.04 10.87 2.17
C ILE A 22 -0.43 10.43 0.77
N LEU A 23 -0.90 9.20 0.63
CA LEU A 23 -1.62 8.78 -0.57
C LEU A 23 -3.13 8.76 -0.32
N VAL A 24 -3.88 9.45 -1.16
CA VAL A 24 -5.34 9.39 -1.18
C VAL A 24 -5.75 8.42 -2.30
N ALA A 25 -6.23 7.25 -1.89
CA ALA A 25 -6.51 6.09 -2.73
C ALA A 25 -8.02 5.83 -2.85
N GLY A 26 -8.44 5.07 -3.87
CA GLY A 26 -9.86 4.80 -4.14
C GLY A 26 -10.21 4.71 -5.62
N ALA A 27 -11.37 4.13 -5.91
CA ALA A 27 -11.87 3.97 -7.26
C ALA A 27 -12.07 5.34 -7.97
N PRO A 28 -12.10 5.39 -9.32
CA PRO A 28 -12.58 6.57 -10.03
C PRO A 28 -13.96 7.03 -9.51
N GLY A 29 -14.17 8.33 -9.39
CA GLY A 29 -15.43 8.88 -8.86
C GLY A 29 -15.64 8.74 -7.34
N ALA A 30 -14.73 8.13 -6.58
CA ALA A 30 -14.92 7.92 -5.15
C ALA A 30 -14.88 9.19 -4.28
N GLY A 31 -14.53 10.37 -4.82
CA GLY A 31 -14.42 11.62 -4.06
C GLY A 31 -13.00 11.99 -3.60
N LYS A 32 -11.95 11.32 -4.12
CA LYS A 32 -10.54 11.54 -3.73
C LYS A 32 -10.05 12.99 -3.90
N SER A 33 -10.30 13.61 -5.04
CA SER A 33 -9.85 14.98 -5.32
C SER A 33 -10.59 15.98 -4.42
N THR A 34 -11.87 15.73 -4.11
CA THR A 34 -12.64 16.52 -3.14
C THR A 34 -12.09 16.39 -1.73
N PHE A 35 -11.71 15.18 -1.30
CA PHE A 35 -11.03 14.97 -0.02
C PHE A 35 -9.65 15.65 0.02
N SER A 36 -8.89 15.55 -1.07
CA SER A 36 -7.56 16.15 -1.17
C SER A 36 -7.61 17.68 -1.13
N ALA A 37 -8.63 18.29 -1.73
CA ALA A 37 -8.90 19.73 -1.61
C ALA A 37 -9.29 20.13 -0.18
N ALA A 38 -10.11 19.33 0.50
CA ALA A 38 -10.44 19.56 1.91
C ALA A 38 -9.18 19.48 2.81
N LEU A 39 -8.28 18.52 2.54
CA LEU A 39 -7.01 18.39 3.23
C LEU A 39 -6.05 19.56 2.93
N ALA A 40 -6.04 20.06 1.70
CA ALA A 40 -5.28 21.25 1.32
C ALA A 40 -5.72 22.49 2.12
N ASN A 41 -7.04 22.69 2.24
CA ASN A 41 -7.61 23.79 3.01
C ASN A 41 -7.31 23.65 4.50
N PHE A 42 -7.36 22.42 5.03
CA PHE A 42 -6.97 22.13 6.41
C PHE A 42 -5.52 22.53 6.69
N TYR A 43 -4.57 22.18 5.81
CA TYR A 43 -3.18 22.61 5.98
C TYR A 43 -3.03 24.12 5.85
N LEU A 44 -3.74 24.76 4.93
CA LEU A 44 -3.74 26.21 4.80
C LEU A 44 -4.22 26.91 6.10
N GLU A 45 -5.27 26.38 6.74
CA GLU A 45 -5.78 26.88 8.03
C GLU A 45 -4.76 26.73 9.18
N GLN A 46 -3.81 25.81 9.04
CA GLN A 46 -2.66 25.65 9.95
C GLN A 46 -1.48 26.57 9.60
N ASN A 47 -1.72 27.59 8.77
CA ASN A 47 -0.70 28.51 8.26
C ASN A 47 0.43 27.81 7.48
N LYS A 48 0.13 26.67 6.84
CA LYS A 48 1.08 26.01 5.93
C LYS A 48 1.01 26.61 4.53
N VAL A 49 2.16 26.71 3.87
CA VAL A 49 2.23 27.07 2.45
C VAL A 49 1.84 25.84 1.63
N VAL A 50 0.64 25.85 1.07
CA VAL A 50 0.12 24.75 0.24
C VAL A 50 0.11 25.16 -1.23
N LYS A 51 0.54 24.24 -2.09
CA LYS A 51 0.49 24.36 -3.56
C LYS A 51 -0.15 23.11 -4.15
N THR A 52 -0.63 23.18 -5.39
CA THR A 52 -1.07 21.99 -6.13
C THR A 52 -0.24 21.79 -7.38
N LEU A 53 -0.15 20.54 -7.82
CA LEU A 53 0.44 20.11 -9.08
C LEU A 53 -0.57 19.21 -9.78
N GLU A 54 -1.08 19.63 -10.93
CA GLU A 54 -2.22 18.98 -11.59
C GLU A 54 -2.02 18.93 -13.11
N SER A 55 -2.36 17.80 -13.74
CA SER A 55 -2.35 17.70 -15.21
C SER A 55 -3.33 18.68 -15.87
N VAL A 56 -4.48 18.90 -15.23
CA VAL A 56 -5.52 19.88 -15.59
C VAL A 56 -5.99 20.52 -14.29
N ARG A 57 -6.30 21.82 -14.29
CA ARG A 57 -6.72 22.56 -13.09
C ARG A 57 -8.17 22.23 -12.73
N ASP A 58 -8.37 21.11 -12.04
CA ASP A 58 -9.69 20.59 -11.68
C ASP A 58 -9.94 20.64 -10.15
N LEU A 59 -8.89 20.67 -9.33
CA LEU A 59 -9.04 20.78 -7.88
C LEU A 59 -9.73 22.09 -7.48
N GLN A 60 -10.78 21.94 -6.67
CA GLN A 60 -11.55 23.06 -6.11
C GLN A 60 -10.95 23.46 -4.76
N VAL A 61 -9.91 24.30 -4.82
CA VAL A 61 -9.19 24.81 -3.64
C VAL A 61 -9.46 26.29 -3.41
N ARG A 62 -9.14 26.76 -2.20
CA ARG A 62 -9.18 28.18 -1.85
C ARG A 62 -8.21 29.01 -2.72
N PRO A 63 -8.55 30.27 -3.04
CA PRO A 63 -7.75 31.12 -3.94
C PRO A 63 -6.34 31.42 -3.43
N GLU A 64 -6.09 31.27 -2.13
CA GLU A 64 -4.76 31.40 -1.52
C GLU A 64 -3.82 30.23 -1.91
N ILE A 65 -4.37 29.09 -2.34
CA ILE A 65 -3.60 27.93 -2.78
C ILE A 65 -3.29 28.09 -4.27
N THR A 66 -2.02 28.32 -4.59
CA THR A 66 -1.59 28.47 -5.99
C THR A 66 -1.56 27.11 -6.68
N GLN A 67 -2.19 27.03 -7.85
CA GLN A 67 -2.30 25.81 -8.64
C GLN A 67 -1.32 25.78 -9.82
N TYR A 68 -0.44 24.78 -9.83
CA TYR A 68 0.52 24.54 -10.91
C TYR A 68 -0.03 23.47 -11.85
N THR A 69 0.17 23.72 -13.13
CA THR A 69 -0.10 22.74 -14.19
C THR A 69 1.11 22.65 -15.09
N LYS A 70 1.05 21.77 -16.10
CA LYS A 70 2.13 21.50 -17.04
C LYS A 70 2.78 22.80 -17.55
N LEU A 71 4.07 22.95 -17.24
CA LEU A 71 4.91 24.00 -17.77
C LEU A 71 5.59 23.46 -19.01
N GLU A 72 5.40 24.14 -20.14
CA GLU A 72 5.89 23.69 -21.45
C GLU A 72 5.44 22.26 -21.79
N GLY A 73 4.24 21.88 -21.34
CA GLY A 73 3.68 20.55 -21.56
C GLY A 73 4.16 19.46 -20.60
N SER A 74 5.06 19.76 -19.65
CA SER A 74 5.58 18.79 -18.68
C SER A 74 5.25 19.16 -17.23
N LEU A 75 4.81 18.17 -16.44
CA LEU A 75 4.70 18.31 -14.99
C LEU A 75 6.07 18.33 -14.31
N GLU A 76 7.07 17.66 -14.88
CA GLU A 76 8.44 17.65 -14.34
C GLU A 76 9.03 19.06 -14.30
N ASN A 77 8.86 19.85 -15.37
CA ASN A 77 9.31 21.24 -15.41
C ASN A 77 8.66 22.10 -14.31
N SER A 78 7.39 21.81 -13.99
CA SER A 78 6.66 22.51 -12.92
C SER A 78 7.14 22.06 -11.54
N ALA A 79 7.40 20.76 -11.40
CA ALA A 79 7.95 20.14 -10.21
C ALA A 79 9.34 20.73 -9.87
N ASP A 80 10.21 20.90 -10.86
CA ASP A 80 11.55 21.49 -10.68
C ASP A 80 11.48 22.92 -10.12
N ILE A 81 10.56 23.75 -10.63
CA ILE A 81 10.35 25.11 -10.10
C ILE A 81 9.77 25.06 -8.68
N LEU A 82 8.79 24.19 -8.45
CA LEU A 82 8.17 24.03 -7.13
C LEU A 82 9.20 23.57 -6.07
N LEU A 83 10.18 22.74 -6.45
CA LEU A 83 11.30 22.35 -5.59
C LEU A 83 12.23 23.53 -5.22
N LEU A 84 12.26 24.61 -6.00
CA LEU A 84 12.99 25.83 -5.62
C LEU A 84 12.24 26.62 -4.54
N VAL A 85 10.91 26.62 -4.61
CA VAL A 85 10.04 27.35 -3.65
C VAL A 85 9.89 26.58 -2.33
N ARG A 86 9.91 25.24 -2.36
CA ARG A 86 9.75 24.34 -1.20
C ARG A 86 8.53 24.70 -0.34
N PRO A 87 7.31 24.53 -0.86
CA PRO A 87 6.12 24.68 -0.02
C PRO A 87 6.12 23.66 1.12
N ASP A 88 5.34 23.92 2.18
CA ASP A 88 5.14 22.95 3.26
C ASP A 88 4.46 21.68 2.74
N TYR A 89 3.43 21.85 1.90
CA TYR A 89 2.69 20.75 1.27
C TYR A 89 2.41 21.00 -0.22
N THR A 90 2.50 19.94 -1.01
CA THR A 90 2.02 19.90 -2.40
C THR A 90 0.95 18.83 -2.58
N ILE A 91 -0.21 19.24 -3.10
CA ILE A 91 -1.28 18.34 -3.52
C ILE A 91 -1.03 17.94 -4.97
N PHE A 92 -0.72 16.67 -5.21
CA PHE A 92 -0.51 16.13 -6.54
C PHE A 92 -1.77 15.39 -6.99
N ASP A 93 -2.58 16.08 -7.81
CA ASP A 93 -3.80 15.49 -8.36
C ASP A 93 -3.44 14.55 -9.51
N GLU A 94 -3.74 13.28 -9.29
CA GLU A 94 -3.46 12.14 -10.15
C GLU A 94 -1.98 11.74 -10.32
N VAL A 95 -1.51 10.83 -9.46
CA VAL A 95 -0.22 10.12 -9.61
C VAL A 95 -0.47 8.79 -10.34
N ARG A 96 0.01 8.69 -11.58
CA ARG A 96 -0.34 7.58 -12.48
C ARG A 96 0.84 6.99 -13.24
N VAL A 97 1.64 7.82 -13.89
CA VAL A 97 2.76 7.38 -14.74
C VAL A 97 4.06 7.31 -13.95
N PHE A 98 5.11 6.71 -14.53
CA PHE A 98 6.37 6.45 -13.82
C PHE A 98 6.99 7.76 -13.27
N GLU A 99 6.96 8.79 -14.09
CA GLU A 99 7.49 10.13 -13.82
C GLU A 99 6.80 10.78 -12.61
N ASP A 100 5.48 10.59 -12.45
CA ASP A 100 4.74 11.13 -11.31
C ASP A 100 5.22 10.54 -9.98
N PHE A 101 5.53 9.24 -9.94
CA PHE A 101 6.06 8.60 -8.73
C PHE A 101 7.44 9.12 -8.37
N LYS A 102 8.26 9.46 -9.38
CA LYS A 102 9.56 10.06 -9.19
C LYS A 102 9.42 11.47 -8.61
N ILE A 103 8.59 12.32 -9.24
CA ILE A 103 8.28 13.67 -8.72
C ILE A 103 7.81 13.60 -7.26
N TYR A 104 6.87 12.70 -6.96
CA TYR A 104 6.37 12.52 -5.60
C TYR A 104 7.50 12.16 -4.62
N SER A 105 8.36 11.23 -5.01
CA SER A 105 9.49 10.78 -4.19
C SER A 105 10.53 11.88 -3.97
N ASP A 106 10.87 12.63 -5.03
CA ASP A 106 11.86 13.71 -4.99
C ASP A 106 11.40 14.85 -4.06
N PHE A 107 10.10 15.19 -4.08
CA PHE A 107 9.52 16.17 -3.15
C PHE A 107 9.62 15.71 -1.70
N ARG A 108 9.24 14.46 -1.43
CA ARG A 108 9.32 13.87 -0.08
C ARG A 108 10.74 13.84 0.44
N LEU A 109 11.70 13.41 -0.38
CA LEU A 109 13.11 13.38 -0.02
C LEU A 109 13.71 14.78 0.17
N SER A 110 13.12 15.80 -0.47
CA SER A 110 13.47 17.22 -0.28
C SER A 110 12.82 17.87 0.95
N GLY A 111 12.02 17.12 1.72
CA GLY A 111 11.34 17.60 2.92
C GLY A 111 9.99 18.29 2.67
N VAL A 112 9.45 18.23 1.46
CA VAL A 112 8.12 18.75 1.15
C VAL A 112 7.07 17.69 1.52
N GLY A 113 6.00 18.09 2.21
CA GLY A 113 4.84 17.24 2.44
C GLY A 113 4.09 16.99 1.13
N MET A 114 3.70 15.75 0.86
CA MET A 114 3.00 15.35 -0.35
C MET A 114 1.66 14.71 -0.03
N VAL A 115 0.63 15.13 -0.78
CA VAL A 115 -0.68 14.47 -0.85
C VAL A 115 -0.90 14.02 -2.28
N GLY A 116 -0.73 12.73 -2.56
CA GLY A 116 -0.82 12.16 -3.90
C GLY A 116 -2.13 11.41 -4.11
N VAL A 117 -2.88 11.77 -5.14
CA VAL A 117 -4.14 11.10 -5.47
C VAL A 117 -3.86 9.92 -6.40
N VAL A 118 -4.21 8.69 -5.98
CA VAL A 118 -3.97 7.47 -6.75
C VAL A 118 -5.27 6.71 -7.01
N HIS A 119 -5.58 6.45 -8.28
CA HIS A 119 -6.66 5.53 -8.63
C HIS A 119 -6.29 4.09 -8.31
N SER A 120 -7.00 3.46 -7.39
CA SER A 120 -6.72 2.10 -6.92
C SER A 120 -7.99 1.40 -6.45
N SER A 121 -8.05 0.08 -6.65
CA SER A 121 -9.13 -0.78 -6.15
C SER A 121 -9.01 -1.08 -4.66
N SER A 122 -7.80 -0.95 -4.11
CA SER A 122 -7.54 -1.13 -2.68
C SER A 122 -6.40 -0.21 -2.22
N ALA A 123 -6.32 0.03 -0.91
CA ALA A 123 -5.28 0.84 -0.31
C ALA A 123 -3.86 0.28 -0.54
N ILE A 124 -3.70 -1.05 -0.59
CA ILE A 124 -2.39 -1.69 -0.81
C ILE A 124 -1.92 -1.54 -2.26
N ASP A 125 -2.83 -1.50 -3.23
CA ASP A 125 -2.48 -1.29 -4.66
C ASP A 125 -1.85 0.09 -4.88
N ALA A 126 -2.17 1.07 -4.04
CA ALA A 126 -1.55 2.40 -4.10
C ALA A 126 -0.04 2.34 -3.80
N ILE A 127 0.37 1.54 -2.81
CA ILE A 127 1.80 1.31 -2.48
C ILE A 127 2.50 0.52 -3.57
N GLN A 128 1.83 -0.49 -4.13
CA GLN A 128 2.44 -1.39 -5.12
C GLN A 128 3.05 -0.65 -6.30
N ARG A 129 2.49 0.50 -6.66
CA ARG A 129 3.03 1.33 -7.73
C ARG A 129 4.38 1.97 -7.40
N PHE A 130 4.69 2.19 -6.13
CA PHE A 130 6.00 2.68 -5.69
C PHE A 130 7.04 1.56 -5.57
N ILE A 131 6.60 0.32 -5.36
CA ILE A 131 7.49 -0.84 -5.25
C ILE A 131 8.24 -1.06 -6.57
N GLY A 132 9.56 -1.24 -6.46
CA GLY A 132 10.47 -1.38 -7.60
C GLY A 132 10.88 -0.06 -8.27
N ARG A 133 10.28 1.07 -7.85
CA ARG A 133 10.70 2.43 -8.26
C ARG A 133 11.55 3.10 -7.19
N ILE A 134 11.27 2.78 -5.93
CA ILE A 134 12.04 3.24 -4.77
C ILE A 134 12.54 2.05 -3.95
N GLU A 135 13.66 2.24 -3.25
CA GLU A 135 14.16 1.24 -2.32
C GLU A 135 13.14 1.00 -1.21
N LEU A 136 12.90 -0.26 -0.88
CA LEU A 136 11.96 -0.67 0.16
C LEU A 136 12.25 0.04 1.50
N GLY A 137 13.54 0.23 1.80
CA GLY A 137 14.06 0.96 2.94
C GLY A 137 13.44 2.36 3.13
N MET A 138 13.24 3.06 2.01
CA MET A 138 12.80 4.46 1.97
C MET A 138 11.29 4.61 1.91
N LEU A 139 10.55 3.52 1.69
CA LEU A 139 9.10 3.57 1.47
C LEU A 139 8.36 4.29 2.60
N PRO A 140 8.62 4.04 3.91
CA PRO A 140 7.94 4.76 5.00
C PRO A 140 8.31 6.24 5.11
N SER A 141 9.47 6.66 4.60
CA SER A 141 9.89 8.08 4.57
C SER A 141 9.17 8.85 3.46
N ILE A 142 8.84 8.16 2.36
CA ILE A 142 8.14 8.73 1.21
C ILE A 142 6.63 8.66 1.40
N ILE A 143 6.10 7.54 1.89
CA ILE A 143 4.68 7.30 2.15
C ILE A 143 4.53 6.78 3.58
N ASP A 144 3.95 7.58 4.44
CA ASP A 144 3.71 7.22 5.85
C ASP A 144 2.23 6.94 6.14
N THR A 145 1.33 7.48 5.32
CA THR A 145 -0.13 7.37 5.49
C THR A 145 -0.82 7.09 4.16
N ILE A 146 -1.81 6.21 4.17
CA ILE A 146 -2.70 5.98 3.02
C ILE A 146 -4.12 6.09 3.50
N ILE A 147 -4.91 6.89 2.82
CA ILE A 147 -6.31 7.13 3.11
C ILE A 147 -7.10 6.58 1.94
N PHE A 148 -7.90 5.56 2.19
CA PHE A 148 -8.76 4.95 1.18
C PHE A 148 -10.15 5.56 1.26
N ILE A 149 -10.57 6.16 0.16
CA ILE A 149 -11.87 6.83 0.02
C ILE A 149 -12.81 5.91 -0.76
N GLU A 150 -13.99 5.69 -0.21
CA GLU A 150 -15.05 4.88 -0.81
C GLU A 150 -16.41 5.52 -0.52
N GLY A 151 -17.26 5.64 -1.54
CA GLY A 151 -18.59 6.24 -1.38
C GLY A 151 -18.57 7.70 -0.91
N GLY A 152 -17.48 8.44 -1.14
CA GLY A 152 -17.33 9.82 -0.69
C GLY A 152 -16.84 10.00 0.74
N ASP A 153 -16.48 8.92 1.45
CA ASP A 153 -15.96 9.00 2.82
C ASP A 153 -14.72 8.11 3.03
N ILE A 154 -14.02 8.29 4.14
CA ILE A 154 -12.85 7.50 4.53
C ILE A 154 -13.31 6.11 4.97
N SER A 155 -12.96 5.07 4.21
CA SER A 155 -13.28 3.69 4.57
C SER A 155 -12.14 2.95 5.27
N ALA A 156 -10.90 3.33 4.99
CA ALA A 156 -9.73 2.79 5.70
C ALA A 156 -8.56 3.78 5.74
N VAL A 157 -7.74 3.70 6.79
CA VAL A 157 -6.47 4.42 6.88
C VAL A 157 -5.38 3.42 7.22
N LEU A 158 -4.33 3.38 6.40
CA LEU A 158 -3.14 2.56 6.63
C LEU A 158 -1.95 3.44 7.00
N THR A 159 -1.09 2.93 7.86
CA THR A 159 0.20 3.54 8.18
C THR A 159 1.34 2.59 7.90
N LEU A 160 2.46 3.15 7.43
CA LEU A 160 3.67 2.39 7.11
C LEU A 160 4.73 2.63 8.17
N LYS A 161 5.43 1.56 8.54
CA LYS A 161 6.57 1.63 9.46
C LYS A 161 7.65 0.65 9.05
N MET A 162 8.90 1.09 9.02
CA MET A 162 10.04 0.19 8.87
C MET A 162 10.37 -0.49 10.21
N THR A 163 10.64 -1.78 10.18
CA THR A 163 11.21 -2.52 11.30
C THR A 163 12.19 -3.58 10.79
N VAL A 164 13.10 -4.02 11.65
CA VAL A 164 13.91 -5.22 11.39
C VAL A 164 13.32 -6.36 12.19
N LYS A 165 12.85 -7.40 11.50
CA LYS A 165 12.30 -8.60 12.15
C LYS A 165 12.33 -9.81 11.23
N VAL A 166 11.98 -10.97 11.76
CA VAL A 166 11.66 -12.16 10.98
C VAL A 166 10.26 -11.98 10.38
N PRO A 167 10.09 -11.98 9.03
CA PRO A 167 8.77 -11.84 8.43
C PRO A 167 7.85 -13.01 8.79
N HIS A 168 6.53 -12.79 8.78
CA HIS A 168 5.56 -13.85 9.03
C HIS A 168 5.72 -14.98 8.00
N GLY A 169 5.63 -16.22 8.48
CA GLY A 169 5.86 -17.43 7.67
C GLY A 169 7.30 -17.96 7.71
N PHE A 170 8.26 -17.17 8.21
CA PHE A 170 9.61 -17.64 8.50
C PHE A 170 9.74 -18.07 9.96
N ARG A 171 10.44 -19.18 10.20
CA ARG A 171 10.65 -19.74 11.56
C ARG A 171 12.06 -19.51 12.10
N ASP A 172 13.01 -19.18 11.23
CA ASP A 172 14.41 -19.02 11.59
C ASP A 172 14.76 -17.56 11.91
N LYS A 173 15.48 -17.35 13.03
CA LYS A 173 15.88 -16.02 13.51
C LYS A 173 16.93 -15.38 12.62
N ASP A 174 17.75 -16.18 11.95
CA ASP A 174 18.80 -15.69 11.04
C ASP A 174 18.22 -15.11 9.74
N LEU A 175 16.89 -15.19 9.56
CA LEU A 175 16.17 -14.62 8.42
C LEU A 175 15.64 -13.20 8.69
N ALA A 176 16.01 -12.59 9.83
CA ALA A 176 15.68 -11.22 10.16
C ALA A 176 16.17 -10.26 9.07
N ARG A 177 15.28 -9.37 8.62
CA ARG A 177 15.54 -8.43 7.53
C ARG A 177 14.72 -7.15 7.71
N PRO A 178 15.01 -6.09 6.93
CA PRO A 178 14.12 -4.94 6.84
C PRO A 178 12.73 -5.38 6.30
N VAL A 179 11.70 -5.03 7.05
CA VAL A 179 10.29 -5.28 6.72
C VAL A 179 9.53 -3.96 6.88
N VAL A 180 8.81 -3.55 5.84
CA VAL A 180 7.80 -2.50 5.96
C VAL A 180 6.52 -3.13 6.46
N GLU A 181 6.10 -2.74 7.65
CA GLU A 181 4.80 -3.08 8.19
C GLU A 181 3.76 -2.07 7.70
N VAL A 182 2.68 -2.58 7.12
CA VAL A 182 1.49 -1.81 6.77
C VAL A 182 0.40 -2.16 7.79
N ARG A 183 0.01 -1.19 8.61
CA ARG A 183 -0.91 -1.39 9.73
C ARG A 183 -2.20 -0.62 9.52
N ASP A 184 -3.32 -1.19 10.00
CA ASP A 184 -4.56 -0.45 10.18
C ASP A 184 -4.34 0.66 11.20
N PHE A 185 -4.54 1.91 10.81
CA PHE A 185 -4.38 3.04 11.71
C PHE A 185 -5.35 2.97 12.91
N LYS A 186 -6.58 2.49 12.68
CA LYS A 186 -7.61 2.47 13.71
C LYS A 186 -7.30 1.43 14.78
N THR A 187 -6.99 0.20 14.36
CA THR A 187 -6.77 -0.93 15.29
C THR A 187 -5.31 -1.24 15.60
N ASP A 188 -4.36 -0.59 14.92
CA ASP A 188 -2.91 -0.87 14.96
C ASP A 188 -2.53 -2.31 14.55
N ARG A 189 -3.47 -3.05 13.95
CA ARG A 189 -3.24 -4.42 13.51
C ARG A 189 -2.41 -4.44 12.23
N LEU A 190 -1.43 -5.33 12.19
CA LEU A 190 -0.63 -5.59 11.00
C LEU A 190 -1.52 -6.16 9.90
N ALA A 191 -1.71 -5.37 8.84
CA ALA A 191 -2.52 -5.75 7.68
C ALA A 191 -1.66 -6.45 6.63
N TYR A 192 -0.47 -5.90 6.34
CA TYR A 192 0.49 -6.45 5.37
C TYR A 192 1.94 -6.28 5.85
N GLU A 193 2.81 -7.13 5.33
CA GLU A 193 4.25 -6.96 5.38
C GLU A 193 4.81 -6.83 3.97
N ILE A 194 5.79 -5.95 3.78
CA ILE A 194 6.51 -5.82 2.52
C ILE A 194 7.99 -6.04 2.81
N TYR A 195 8.59 -7.03 2.16
CA TYR A 195 9.99 -7.39 2.37
C TYR A 195 10.64 -7.92 1.09
N SER A 196 11.97 -7.82 1.05
CA SER A 196 12.74 -8.43 -0.03
C SER A 196 12.97 -9.93 0.22
N PHE A 197 12.78 -10.73 -0.83
CA PHE A 197 13.10 -12.14 -0.86
C PHE A 197 13.87 -12.46 -2.15
N GLY A 198 15.19 -12.60 -2.04
CA GLY A 198 16.05 -12.71 -3.22
C GLY A 198 16.10 -11.38 -3.97
N GLN A 199 15.71 -11.39 -5.25
CA GLN A 199 15.62 -10.19 -6.08
C GLN A 199 14.20 -9.62 -6.15
N ASP A 200 13.22 -10.31 -5.57
CA ASP A 200 11.81 -9.94 -5.63
C ASP A 200 11.38 -9.21 -4.35
N ILE A 201 10.36 -8.37 -4.48
CA ILE A 201 9.64 -7.77 -3.34
C ILE A 201 8.35 -8.55 -3.13
N VAL A 202 8.16 -9.04 -1.91
CA VAL A 202 6.98 -9.79 -1.50
C VAL A 202 6.08 -8.90 -0.66
N ILE A 203 4.78 -8.93 -0.95
CA ILE A 203 3.73 -8.29 -0.15
C ILE A 203 2.91 -9.41 0.48
N ASN A 204 3.10 -9.63 1.77
CA ASN A 204 2.48 -10.70 2.52
C ASN A 204 1.24 -10.18 3.28
N PRO A 205 0.01 -10.59 2.91
CA PRO A 205 -1.19 -10.22 3.65
C PRO A 205 -1.28 -10.99 4.97
N ILE A 206 -1.46 -10.28 6.09
CA ILE A 206 -1.61 -10.87 7.43
C ILE A 206 -3.07 -10.71 7.91
N ASN A 207 -3.57 -9.47 7.97
CA ASN A 207 -4.95 -9.16 8.33
C ASN A 207 -5.52 -8.07 7.39
N PRO A 208 -5.74 -8.36 6.11
CA PRO A 208 -6.14 -7.38 5.11
C PRO A 208 -7.48 -6.69 5.47
N ILE A 209 -7.48 -5.36 5.43
CA ILE A 209 -8.67 -4.50 5.65
C ILE A 209 -9.50 -4.49 4.36
N GLY A 210 -10.81 -4.72 4.45
CA GLY A 210 -11.72 -4.74 3.29
C GLY A 210 -12.29 -6.12 2.93
N LEU A 211 -11.86 -7.20 3.61
CA LEU A 211 -12.52 -8.51 3.55
C LEU A 211 -13.69 -8.60 4.55
N LYS A 212 -14.56 -7.59 4.59
CA LYS A 212 -15.88 -7.73 5.24
C LYS A 212 -16.84 -8.43 4.26
N ASP A 213 -16.57 -9.72 4.04
CA ASP A 213 -17.59 -10.76 3.81
C ASP A 213 -17.05 -12.21 3.64
N SER A 214 -15.76 -12.49 3.89
CA SER A 214 -15.23 -13.85 3.67
C SER A 214 -14.82 -14.63 4.91
N PHE A 215 -14.63 -14.01 6.08
CA PHE A 215 -14.17 -14.70 7.28
C PHE A 215 -14.84 -14.15 8.54
N LYS A 216 -16.11 -14.50 8.74
CA LYS A 216 -16.72 -14.46 10.07
C LYS A 216 -16.13 -15.61 10.91
N THR A 217 -15.48 -15.22 12.00
CA THR A 217 -15.43 -15.92 13.30
C THR A 217 -14.56 -17.20 13.40
N LYS A 218 -13.28 -17.02 13.75
CA LYS A 218 -12.53 -18.02 14.54
C LYS A 218 -12.79 -17.76 16.02
N GLU A 219 -13.99 -18.06 16.48
CA GLU A 219 -14.31 -18.25 17.90
C GLU A 219 -15.62 -19.06 17.93
N GLN A 220 -15.58 -20.22 18.59
CA GLN A 220 -16.65 -21.23 18.69
C GLN A 220 -16.76 -22.24 17.53
N TYR A 221 -15.84 -23.22 17.50
CA TYR A 221 -16.17 -24.57 17.03
C TYR A 221 -15.53 -25.62 17.94
N LYS A 222 -16.07 -25.74 19.17
CA LYS A 222 -16.18 -27.06 19.79
C LYS A 222 -17.40 -27.73 19.17
N GLY A 223 -17.15 -28.79 18.41
CA GLY A 223 -18.14 -29.80 18.02
C GLY A 223 -19.33 -29.31 17.22
N GLN A 224 -19.26 -29.44 15.89
CA GLN A 224 -20.30 -30.10 15.08
C GLN A 224 -19.91 -30.03 13.60
N GLN A 225 -19.96 -31.19 12.95
CA GLN A 225 -19.86 -31.38 11.51
C GLN A 225 -20.83 -30.45 10.80
N ILE A 226 -20.33 -29.53 9.97
CA ILE A 226 -21.13 -28.89 8.91
C ILE A 226 -20.28 -28.80 7.65
N THR A 227 -20.52 -29.77 6.78
CA THR A 227 -20.32 -29.71 5.34
C THR A 227 -20.93 -28.43 4.75
N LYS A 228 -20.12 -27.52 4.21
CA LYS A 228 -20.60 -26.50 3.27
C LYS A 228 -19.52 -26.09 2.25
N ASN A 229 -19.80 -26.49 1.02
CA ASN A 229 -19.05 -26.29 -0.21
C ASN A 229 -18.59 -24.83 -0.46
N ARG A 230 -17.40 -24.46 -0.01
CA ARG A 230 -16.50 -23.64 -0.86
C ARG A 230 -15.75 -24.64 -1.72
N LYS A 231 -15.92 -24.59 -3.04
CA LYS A 231 -15.06 -25.35 -3.96
C LYS A 231 -13.65 -24.76 -3.87
N GLU A 232 -12.90 -25.16 -2.86
CA GLU A 232 -11.45 -25.07 -2.86
C GLU A 232 -11.00 -25.95 -4.03
N LYS A 233 -10.66 -25.31 -5.16
CA LYS A 233 -10.13 -26.02 -6.33
C LYS A 233 -8.77 -26.55 -5.88
N ARG A 234 -8.71 -27.84 -5.53
CA ARG A 234 -7.45 -28.54 -5.29
C ARG A 234 -6.65 -28.45 -6.59
N ILE A 235 -5.51 -27.79 -6.52
CA ILE A 235 -4.58 -27.69 -7.64
C ILE A 235 -3.49 -28.72 -7.40
N GLU A 236 -3.14 -29.43 -8.46
CA GLU A 236 -1.98 -30.33 -8.44
C GLU A 236 -0.72 -29.47 -8.65
N LEU A 237 0.31 -29.73 -7.84
CA LEU A 237 1.58 -29.04 -7.91
C LEU A 237 2.65 -30.03 -8.35
N ASP A 238 3.36 -29.70 -9.41
CA ASP A 238 4.58 -30.42 -9.78
C ASP A 238 5.70 -30.00 -8.84
N VAL A 239 6.28 -30.97 -8.14
CA VAL A 239 7.35 -30.75 -7.18
C VAL A 239 8.68 -31.17 -7.81
N GLU A 240 9.57 -30.20 -8.05
CA GLU A 240 10.92 -30.44 -8.54
C GLU A 240 11.94 -30.13 -7.44
N ILE A 241 12.62 -31.15 -6.93
CA ILE A 241 13.63 -31.00 -5.88
C ILE A 241 15.02 -30.92 -6.54
N LYS A 242 15.71 -29.80 -6.33
CA LYS A 242 17.09 -29.56 -6.80
C LYS A 242 18.00 -29.24 -5.61
N LYS A 243 18.81 -30.21 -5.17
CA LYS A 243 19.79 -30.10 -4.07
C LYS A 243 19.23 -29.38 -2.82
N GLN A 244 19.33 -28.05 -2.77
CA GLN A 244 18.88 -27.19 -1.67
C GLN A 244 17.62 -26.38 -2.00
N LYS A 245 16.84 -26.77 -3.02
CA LYS A 245 15.65 -26.05 -3.44
C LYS A 245 14.51 -27.03 -3.76
N VAL A 246 13.30 -26.71 -3.32
CA VAL A 246 12.05 -27.31 -3.79
C VAL A 246 11.35 -26.28 -4.66
N ILE A 247 11.09 -26.63 -5.91
CA ILE A 247 10.34 -25.80 -6.84
C ILE A 247 8.96 -26.41 -6.99
N LEU A 248 7.94 -25.68 -6.54
CA LEU A 248 6.54 -26.02 -6.74
C LEU A 248 6.07 -25.32 -8.01
N LYS A 249 5.56 -26.05 -9.00
CA LYS A 249 4.97 -25.49 -10.22
C LYS A 249 3.49 -25.80 -10.25
N ALA A 250 2.67 -24.79 -10.54
CA ALA A 250 1.25 -24.93 -10.78
C ALA A 250 0.94 -24.69 -12.26
N ASN A 251 -0.26 -25.09 -12.69
CA ASN A 251 -0.75 -24.75 -14.02
C ASN A 251 -0.69 -23.21 -14.24
N PRO A 252 -0.24 -22.73 -15.42
CA PRO A 252 -0.21 -21.32 -15.79
C PRO A 252 -1.49 -20.52 -15.50
N GLU A 253 -2.67 -21.16 -15.47
CA GLU A 253 -3.95 -20.52 -15.11
C GLU A 253 -3.97 -19.94 -13.68
N PHE A 254 -3.04 -20.35 -12.81
CA PHE A 254 -2.90 -19.91 -11.43
C PHE A 254 -1.75 -18.92 -11.21
N ALA A 255 -1.15 -18.38 -12.27
CA ALA A 255 -0.12 -17.35 -12.17
C ALA A 255 -0.56 -16.17 -11.28
N SER A 256 0.34 -15.69 -10.42
CA SER A 256 0.07 -14.58 -9.49
C SER A 256 -1.09 -14.82 -8.49
N ARG A 257 -1.53 -16.07 -8.32
CA ARG A 257 -2.54 -16.42 -7.31
C ARG A 257 -1.90 -16.92 -6.01
N ASN A 258 -2.58 -16.66 -4.89
CA ASN A 258 -2.20 -17.21 -3.59
C ASN A 258 -2.64 -18.66 -3.49
N ILE A 259 -1.73 -19.50 -3.01
CA ILE A 259 -1.98 -20.92 -2.77
C ILE A 259 -1.60 -21.27 -1.34
N VAL A 260 -2.31 -22.24 -0.79
CA VAL A 260 -2.02 -22.88 0.49
C VAL A 260 -1.57 -24.29 0.17
N VAL A 261 -0.37 -24.65 0.61
CA VAL A 261 0.26 -25.94 0.34
C VAL A 261 0.13 -26.81 1.58
N PHE A 262 -0.47 -27.99 1.39
CA PHE A 262 -0.65 -28.99 2.42
C PHE A 262 0.26 -30.20 2.16
N ALA A 263 0.79 -30.79 3.22
CA ALA A 263 1.37 -32.13 3.22
C ALA A 263 0.70 -32.93 4.34
N ASP A 264 0.17 -34.11 4.02
CA ASP A 264 -0.54 -34.99 4.97
C ASP A 264 -1.59 -34.24 5.82
N ASP A 265 -2.43 -33.43 5.15
CA ASP A 265 -3.47 -32.58 5.76
C ASP A 265 -2.97 -31.50 6.74
N GLN A 266 -1.65 -31.29 6.85
CA GLN A 266 -1.05 -30.16 7.55
C GLN A 266 -0.67 -29.05 6.59
N GLU A 267 -1.04 -27.82 6.92
CA GLU A 267 -0.57 -26.64 6.19
C GLU A 267 0.94 -26.47 6.40
N VAL A 268 1.71 -26.60 5.31
CA VAL A 268 3.17 -26.48 5.34
C VAL A 268 3.59 -25.06 4.97
N PHE A 269 2.88 -24.44 4.04
CA PHE A 269 3.29 -23.15 3.47
C PHE A 269 2.12 -22.43 2.80
N THR A 270 2.05 -21.11 2.95
CA THR A 270 1.14 -20.24 2.19
C THR A 270 1.97 -19.20 1.43
N GLY A 271 1.72 -19.04 0.13
CA GLY A 271 2.46 -18.08 -0.68
C GLY A 271 1.83 -17.81 -2.04
N SER A 272 2.35 -16.78 -2.72
CA SER A 272 1.90 -16.38 -4.05
C SER A 272 2.72 -17.08 -5.12
N LEU A 273 2.05 -17.68 -6.11
CA LEU A 273 2.70 -18.15 -7.33
C LEU A 273 3.30 -16.96 -8.10
N SER A 274 4.49 -17.16 -8.66
CA SER A 274 5.10 -16.16 -9.53
C SER A 274 4.30 -15.94 -10.83
N ARG A 275 4.74 -15.00 -11.68
CA ARG A 275 4.21 -14.83 -13.05
C ARG A 275 4.41 -16.07 -13.92
N SER A 276 5.43 -16.88 -13.63
CA SER A 276 5.68 -18.18 -14.27
C SER A 276 5.02 -19.35 -13.55
N SER A 277 4.05 -19.09 -12.65
CA SER A 277 3.29 -20.11 -11.90
C SER A 277 4.15 -21.07 -11.10
N ASN A 278 5.25 -20.57 -10.52
CA ASN A 278 6.10 -21.38 -9.65
C ASN A 278 6.45 -20.66 -8.35
N ILE A 279 6.77 -21.46 -7.33
CA ILE A 279 7.29 -21.03 -6.03
C ILE A 279 8.57 -21.81 -5.79
N THR A 280 9.65 -21.11 -5.42
CA THR A 280 10.92 -21.76 -5.07
C THR A 280 11.17 -21.62 -3.58
N LEU A 281 11.20 -22.74 -2.89
CA LEU A 281 11.53 -22.86 -1.47
C LEU A 281 12.97 -23.34 -1.36
N SER A 282 13.80 -22.70 -0.54
CA SER A 282 15.13 -23.24 -0.23
C SER A 282 15.02 -24.24 0.92
N LEU A 283 15.55 -25.45 0.72
CA LEU A 283 15.77 -26.41 1.81
C LEU A 283 16.96 -25.89 2.62
N SER A 284 16.75 -25.46 3.87
CA SER A 284 17.87 -25.19 4.75
C SER A 284 18.61 -26.50 5.01
N ASN A 285 19.93 -26.52 4.87
CA ASN A 285 20.75 -27.59 5.43
C ASN A 285 20.53 -27.59 6.95
N LYS A 286 19.74 -28.54 7.44
CA LYS A 286 19.82 -28.99 8.83
C LYS A 286 20.52 -30.33 8.80
N GLU A 287 21.71 -30.38 9.40
CA GLU A 287 22.09 -31.56 10.20
C GLU A 287 21.13 -31.68 11.39
#